data_AF-A0A848QUR6-F1
#
_entry.id   AF-A0A848QUR6-F1
#
_cell.length_a   1.000
_cell.length_b   1.000
_cell.length_c   1.000
_cell.angle_alpha   90.00
_cell.angle_beta   90.00
_cell.angle_gamma   90.00
#
_symmetry.space_group_name_H-M   'P 1'
#
loop_
_entity.id
_entity.type
_entity.pdbx_description
1 polymer ?
#
loop_
_entity_poly.entity_id
_entity_poly.type
_entity_poly.pdbx_seq_one_letter_code
_entity_poly.pdbx_strand_id
1 'polypeptide(L)'
;MYSLTSANRYYLYQGFVRMNLGIDGLFKIIRSQMKELSPISGDIFLFFGKNRQSVKILRWDGDGFLLYYKRLEGGSFELPTFNPH
;
A
#
# COMPACT_ATOMS: atom_id res chain seq x y z
N MET A 1 -7.20 -11.14 -12.59
CA MET A 1 -6.04 -11.87 -12.01
C MET A 1 -5.24 -10.93 -11.11
N TYR A 2 -4.81 -11.43 -9.96
CA TYR A 2 -4.07 -10.77 -8.85
C TYR A 2 -2.70 -10.17 -9.21
N SER A 3 -2.51 -9.68 -10.44
CA SER A 3 -1.19 -9.31 -10.96
C SER A 3 -0.83 -7.88 -10.58
N LEU A 4 0.16 -7.73 -9.70
CA LEU A 4 0.90 -6.49 -9.51
C LEU A 4 1.96 -6.45 -10.62
N THR A 5 1.77 -5.59 -11.63
CA THR A 5 2.65 -5.48 -12.80
C THR A 5 3.45 -4.18 -12.77
N SER A 6 4.52 -4.11 -13.54
CA SER A 6 5.26 -2.85 -13.76
C SER A 6 4.43 -1.77 -14.47
N ALA A 7 3.32 -2.13 -15.14
CA ALA A 7 2.43 -1.19 -15.80
C ALA A 7 1.49 -0.45 -14.82
N ASN A 8 1.38 -0.92 -13.57
CA ASN A 8 0.58 -0.25 -12.56
C ASN A 8 1.31 0.95 -11.97
N ARG A 9 0.56 1.96 -11.53
CA ARG A 9 1.10 3.06 -10.73
C ARG A 9 1.08 2.67 -9.26
N TYR A 10 2.19 2.93 -8.58
CA TYR A 10 2.41 2.60 -7.18
C TYR A 10 2.54 3.88 -6.37
N TYR A 11 1.80 3.96 -5.27
CA TYR A 11 1.85 5.06 -4.33
C TYR A 11 2.27 4.57 -2.96
N LEU A 12 3.40 5.07 -2.48
CA LEU A 12 3.86 4.83 -1.13
C LEU A 12 3.21 5.82 -0.17
N TYR A 13 2.48 5.33 0.81
CA TYR A 13 2.08 6.13 1.95
C TYR A 13 3.32 6.40 2.84
N GLN A 14 3.64 7.68 3.05
CA GLN A 14 4.86 8.13 3.74
C GLN A 14 4.81 7.93 5.26
N GLY A 15 3.62 7.69 5.83
CA GLY A 15 3.46 7.37 7.24
C GLY A 15 3.53 5.87 7.53
N PHE A 16 3.53 5.52 8.82
CA PHE A 16 3.40 4.14 9.26
C PHE A 16 1.97 3.82 9.66
N VAL A 17 1.52 2.60 9.37
CA VAL A 17 0.19 2.12 9.74
C VAL A 17 0.25 1.05 10.82
N ARG A 18 -0.84 0.94 11.60
CA ARG A 18 -1.03 -0.23 12.46
C ARG A 18 -1.44 -1.42 11.60
N MET A 19 -0.77 -2.55 11.79
CA MET A 19 -0.95 -3.71 10.92
C MET A 19 -2.22 -4.51 11.17
N ASN A 20 -3.00 -4.14 12.19
CA ASN A 20 -4.36 -4.64 12.38
C ASN A 20 -5.39 -3.96 11.46
N LEU A 21 -5.05 -2.88 10.75
CA LEU A 21 -5.97 -2.22 9.83
C LEU A 21 -6.23 -3.09 8.58
N GLY A 22 -7.48 -3.47 8.36
CA GLY A 22 -7.95 -4.12 7.13
C GLY A 22 -8.25 -3.12 6.01
N ILE A 23 -8.98 -3.58 4.99
CA ILE A 23 -9.34 -2.79 3.79
C ILE A 23 -9.94 -1.43 4.15
N ASP A 24 -10.99 -1.39 4.99
CA ASP A 24 -11.67 -0.13 5.32
C ASP A 24 -10.78 0.87 6.07
N GLY A 25 -9.89 0.36 6.93
CA GLY A 25 -8.93 1.20 7.65
C GLY A 25 -7.93 1.85 6.71
N LEU A 26 -7.39 1.06 5.77
CA LEU A 26 -6.46 1.56 4.76
C LEU A 26 -7.15 2.49 3.74
N PHE A 27 -8.39 2.17 3.33
CA PHE A 27 -9.22 3.03 2.50
C PHE A 27 -9.41 4.41 3.12
N LYS A 28 -9.74 4.46 4.42
CA LYS A 28 -9.88 5.72 5.16
C LYS A 28 -8.59 6.54 5.14
N ILE A 29 -7.43 5.89 5.29
CA ILE A 29 -6.13 6.56 5.24
C ILE A 29 -5.90 7.19 3.86
N ILE A 30 -6.16 6.47 2.76
CA ILE A 30 -6.02 7.03 1.40
C ILE A 30 -6.92 8.26 1.26
N ARG A 31 -8.21 8.13 1.61
CA ARG A 31 -9.19 9.22 1.49
C ARG A 31 -8.85 10.44 2.34
N SER A 32 -8.27 10.26 3.53
CA SER A 32 -8.03 11.37 4.44
C SER A 32 -6.64 11.99 4.31
N GLN A 33 -5.63 11.21 3.92
CA GLN A 33 -4.21 11.63 3.94
C GLN A 33 -3.55 11.67 2.56
N MET A 34 -4.15 11.03 1.55
CA MET A 34 -3.66 11.01 0.17
C MET A 34 -4.73 11.58 -0.77
N LYS A 35 -5.24 12.78 -0.42
CA LYS A 35 -6.51 13.34 -0.92
C LYS A 35 -6.62 13.46 -2.45
N GLU A 36 -5.51 13.56 -3.15
CA GLU A 36 -5.44 13.67 -4.61
C GLU A 36 -5.60 12.30 -5.31
N LEU A 37 -5.55 11.20 -4.56
CA LEU A 37 -5.62 9.84 -5.08
C LEU A 37 -6.98 9.21 -4.83
N SER A 38 -7.44 8.42 -5.80
CA SER A 38 -8.68 7.64 -5.67
C SER A 38 -8.34 6.21 -5.26
N PRO A 39 -8.91 5.67 -4.16
CA PRO A 39 -8.70 4.27 -3.79
C PRO A 39 -9.24 3.26 -4.83
N ILE A 40 -10.15 3.69 -5.71
CA ILE A 40 -10.83 2.84 -6.69
C ILE A 40 -10.31 3.03 -8.14
N SER A 41 -9.21 3.77 -8.33
CA SER A 41 -8.64 4.01 -9.67
C SER A 41 -7.94 2.79 -10.29
N GLY A 42 -7.76 1.72 -9.53
CA GLY A 42 -6.90 0.59 -9.91
C GLY A 42 -5.42 0.79 -9.60
N ASP A 43 -5.05 1.95 -9.04
CA ASP A 43 -3.71 2.21 -8.53
C ASP A 43 -3.41 1.34 -7.29
N ILE A 44 -2.12 1.17 -7.02
CA ILE A 44 -1.62 0.31 -5.96
C ILE A 44 -1.07 1.17 -4.82
N PHE A 45 -1.52 0.91 -3.60
CA PHE A 45 -1.13 1.66 -2.41
C PHE A 45 -0.33 0.79 -1.46
N LEU A 46 0.87 1.24 -1.10
CA LEU A 46 1.77 0.54 -0.18
C LEU A 46 1.75 1.18 1.20
N PHE A 47 1.62 0.35 2.23
CA PHE A 47 1.61 0.76 3.64
C PHE A 47 2.59 -0.05 4.45
N PHE A 48 3.55 0.61 5.10
CA PHE A 48 4.52 -0.04 5.98
C PHE A 48 4.14 0.07 7.45
N GLY A 49 4.52 -0.96 8.20
CA GLY A 49 4.42 -0.96 9.65
C GLY A 49 5.57 -0.14 10.23
N LYS A 50 5.44 0.32 11.48
CA LYS A 50 6.45 1.16 12.13
C LYS A 50 7.86 0.53 12.12
N ASN A 51 7.95 -0.79 12.31
CA ASN A 51 9.22 -1.53 12.29
C ASN A 51 9.63 -2.01 10.89
N ARG A 52 8.84 -1.71 9.85
CA ARG A 52 9.06 -2.13 8.45
C ARG A 52 9.27 -3.64 8.27
N GLN A 53 8.81 -4.47 9.20
CA GLN A 53 8.87 -5.93 9.03
C GLN A 53 7.68 -6.47 8.22
N SER A 54 6.71 -5.61 7.93
CA SER A 54 5.55 -5.97 7.15
C SER A 54 5.07 -4.81 6.28
N VAL A 55 4.46 -5.19 5.17
CA VAL A 55 3.88 -4.29 4.18
C VAL A 55 2.49 -4.80 3.80
N LYS A 56 1.55 -3.87 3.69
CA LYS A 56 0.24 -4.10 3.09
C LYS A 56 0.17 -3.39 1.75
N ILE A 57 -0.40 -4.07 0.77
CA ILE A 57 -0.61 -3.55 -0.58
C ILE A 57 -2.10 -3.62 -0.86
N LEU A 58 -2.73 -2.46 -1.02
CA LEU A 58 -4.16 -2.33 -1.33
C LEU A 58 -4.34 -1.94 -2.79
N ARG A 59 -5.28 -2.60 -3.47
CA ARG A 59 -5.65 -2.31 -4.86
C ARG A 59 -7.14 -2.54 -5.07
N TRP A 60 -7.78 -1.70 -5.88
CA TRP A 60 -9.10 -1.99 -6.47
C TRP A 60 -8.92 -2.70 -7.82
N ASP A 61 -9.63 -3.81 -8.07
CA ASP A 61 -9.50 -4.56 -9.33
C ASP A 61 -10.68 -4.40 -10.30
N GLY A 62 -11.70 -3.63 -9.92
CA GLY A 62 -12.86 -3.31 -10.75
C GLY A 62 -14.17 -3.62 -10.05
N ASP A 63 -14.21 -4.72 -9.31
CA ASP A 63 -15.36 -5.20 -8.55
C ASP A 63 -15.07 -5.37 -7.04
N GLY A 64 -13.80 -5.35 -6.63
CA GLY A 64 -13.44 -5.46 -5.23
C GLY A 64 -12.10 -4.85 -4.84
N PHE A 65 -11.85 -4.89 -3.53
CA PHE A 65 -10.55 -4.58 -2.97
C PHE A 65 -9.74 -5.85 -2.74
N LEU A 66 -8.51 -5.84 -3.25
CA LEU A 66 -7.48 -6.84 -2.99
C LEU A 66 -6.50 -6.29 -1.96
N LEU A 67 -6.24 -7.08 -0.91
CA LEU A 67 -5.24 -6.77 0.11
C LEU A 67 -4.17 -7.85 0.15
N TYR A 68 -2.97 -7.53 -0.30
CA TYR A 68 -1.80 -8.37 -0.10
C TYR A 68 -1.14 -7.99 1.23
N TYR A 69 -0.72 -9.00 1.98
CA TYR A 69 0.02 -8.80 3.23
C TYR A 69 1.28 -9.65 3.21
N LYS A 70 2.44 -8.99 3.29
CA LYS A 70 3.73 -9.66 3.42
C LYS A 70 4.35 -9.30 4.76
N ARG A 71 4.75 -10.32 5.53
CA ARG A 71 5.52 -10.20 6.76
C ARG A 71 6.84 -10.94 6.56
N LEU A 72 7.94 -10.30 6.92
CA LEU A 72 9.26 -10.92 6.91
C LEU A 72 9.41 -11.78 8.17
N GLU A 73 10.11 -12.91 8.04
CA GLU A 73 10.50 -13.73 9.19
C GLU A 73 11.61 -13.05 10.01
N GLY A 74 12.45 -12.24 9.35
CA GLY A 74 13.48 -11.42 9.98
C GLY A 74 13.90 -10.24 9.09
N GLY A 75 14.54 -9.24 9.70
CA GLY A 75 14.97 -8.01 9.02
C GLY A 75 13.85 -6.99 8.80
N SER A 76 14.08 -6.00 7.93
CA SER A 76 13.12 -4.95 7.61
C SER A 76 13.15 -4.59 6.12
N PHE A 77 12.00 -4.24 5.56
CA PHE A 77 11.93 -3.68 4.21
C PHE A 77 12.69 -2.35 4.13
N GLU A 78 13.49 -2.20 3.09
CA GLU A 78 14.00 -0.90 2.66
C GLU A 78 12.86 -0.07 2.09
N LEU A 79 12.80 1.20 2.47
CA LEU A 79 11.87 2.13 1.85
C LEU A 79 12.50 2.59 0.54
N PRO A 80 11.72 2.71 -0.56
CA PRO A 80 12.25 3.25 -1.79
C PRO A 80 12.74 4.67 -1.53
N THR A 81 14.00 4.91 -1.85
CA THR A 81 14.56 6.26 -1.91
C THR A 81 14.09 6.91 -3.20
N PHE A 82 13.49 8.10 -3.11
CA PHE A 82 13.23 8.87 -4.32
C PHE A 82 14.56 9.17 -4.99
N ASN A 83 14.78 8.61 -6.19
CA ASN A 83 15.88 9.04 -7.03
C ASN A 83 15.36 10.17 -7.92
N PRO A 84 15.73 11.44 -7.65
CA PRO A 84 15.27 12.59 -8.42
C PRO A 84 15.93 12.69 -9.81
N HIS A 85 16.86 11.79 -10.14
CA HIS A 85 17.62 11.75 -11.38
C HIS A 85 17.01 10.78 -12.40
#